data_AF-A0AAV0B0I5-F1
#
_entry.id   AF-A0AAV0B0I5-F1
#
_cell.length_a   1.000
_cell.length_b   1.000
_cell.length_c   1.000
_cell.angle_alpha   90.00
_cell.angle_beta   90.00
_cell.angle_gamma   90.00
#
_symmetry.space_group_name_H-M   'P 1'
#
loop_
_entity.id
_entity.type
_entity.pdbx_description
1 polymer ?
#
loop_
_entity_poly.entity_id
_entity_poly.type
_entity_poly.pdbx_seq_one_letter_code
_entity_poly.pdbx_strand_id
1 'polypeptide(L)' 'TKGSRGDVQPYISLCQALQKDGHTCRIASHGKYKTWIEGYGIDFVENGGDLAELMKICIDNGWHIF' A
#
# COMPACT_ATOMS: atom_id res chain seq x y z
N THR A 1 13.66 7.15 -9.10
CA THR A 1 13.14 8.40 -8.51
C THR A 1 12.37 8.03 -7.26
N LYS A 2 12.88 8.39 -6.06
CA LYS A 2 12.38 7.87 -4.77
C LYS A 2 11.04 8.51 -4.41
N GLY A 3 10.07 7.67 -4.06
CA GLY A 3 8.69 8.00 -3.65
C GLY A 3 8.50 9.42 -3.12
N SER A 4 7.89 10.23 -3.97
CA SER A 4 7.38 11.56 -3.67
C SER A 4 5.92 11.47 -3.21
N ARG A 5 5.36 12.57 -2.67
CA ARG A 5 3.93 12.61 -2.29
C ARG A 5 3.00 12.28 -3.47
N GLY A 6 3.43 12.60 -4.70
CA GLY A 6 2.69 12.29 -5.93
C GLY A 6 2.60 10.80 -6.21
N ASP A 7 3.56 10.00 -5.73
CA ASP A 7 3.54 8.55 -5.92
C ASP A 7 2.62 7.86 -4.91
N VAL A 8 2.41 8.43 -3.72
CA VAL A 8 1.62 7.82 -2.63
C VAL A 8 0.12 8.11 -2.74
N GLN A 9 -0.23 9.31 -3.24
CA GLN A 9 -1.62 9.75 -3.40
C GLN A 9 -2.50 8.79 -4.23
N PRO A 10 -2.07 8.25 -5.39
CA PRO A 10 -2.91 7.33 -6.17
C PRO A 10 -3.21 6.03 -5.39
N TYR A 11 -2.26 5.50 -4.62
CA TYR A 11 -2.49 4.31 -3.79
C TYR A 11 -3.48 4.56 -2.66
N ILE A 12 -3.46 5.74 -2.04
CA ILE A 12 -4.48 6.14 -1.05
C ILE A 12 -5.86 6.15 -1.70
N SER A 13 -5.99 6.79 -2.87
CA SER A 13 -7.29 6.85 -3.56
C SER A 13 -7.80 5.48 -4.00
N LEU A 14 -6.91 4.58 -4.42
CA LEU A 14 -7.26 3.20 -4.76
C LEU A 14 -7.72 2.42 -3.53
N CYS A 15 -7.00 2.53 -2.41
CA CYS A 15 -7.37 1.86 -1.16
C CYS A 15 -8.74 2.34 -0.66
N GLN A 16 -9.04 3.63 -0.77
CA GLN A 16 -10.35 4.16 -0.40
C GLN A 16 -11.48 3.63 -1.29
N ALA A 17 -11.23 3.44 -2.60
CA ALA A 17 -12.20 2.82 -3.49
C ALA A 17 -12.44 1.35 -3.12
N LEU A 18 -11.37 0.59 -2.91
CA LEU A 18 -11.46 -0.82 -2.50
C LEU A 18 -12.14 -1.00 -1.12
N GLN A 19 -11.87 -0.11 -0.16
CA GLN A 19 -12.55 -0.10 1.13
C GLN A 19 -14.06 0.17 1.00
N LYS A 20 -14.48 1.02 0.05
CA LYS A 20 -15.92 1.23 -0.23
C LYS A 20 -16.59 -0.02 -0.77
N ASP A 21 -15.85 -0.82 -1.53
CA ASP A 21 -16.33 -2.10 -2.07
C ASP A 21 -16.26 -3.24 -1.03
N GLY A 22 -15.80 -2.97 0.20
CA GLY A 22 -15.76 -3.92 1.31
C GLY A 22 -14.43 -4.66 1.47
N HIS A 23 -13.38 -4.26 0.75
CA HIS A 23 -12.05 -4.86 0.88
C HIS A 23 -11.21 -4.19 1.97
N THR A 24 -10.41 -4.99 2.67
CA THR A 24 -9.40 -4.46 3.60
C THR A 24 -8.14 -4.08 2.81
N CYS A 25 -7.64 -2.85 3.00
CA CYS A 25 -6.47 -2.35 2.30
C CYS A 25 -5.37 -1.93 3.26
N ARG A 26 -4.12 -2.20 2.88
CA ARG A 26 -2.91 -1.84 3.62
C ARG A 26 -1.84 -1.32 2.68
N ILE A 27 -1.23 -0.18 3.02
CA ILE A 27 -0.17 0.44 2.21
C ILE A 27 1.19 0.21 2.88
N ALA A 28 2.12 -0.37 2.12
CA ALA A 28 3.53 -0.51 2.50
C ALA A 28 4.36 0.65 1.95
N SER A 29 4.90 1.51 2.83
CA SER A 29 5.74 2.64 2.39
C SER A 29 6.75 3.06 3.45
N HIS A 30 7.56 4.07 3.15
CA HIS A 30 8.51 4.63 4.10
C HIS A 30 7.77 5.29 5.26
N GLY A 31 8.25 5.15 6.50
CA GLY A 31 7.59 5.67 7.71
C GLY A 31 7.19 7.14 7.68
N LYS A 32 7.81 7.97 6.82
CA LYS A 32 7.46 9.39 6.62
C LYS A 32 6.01 9.60 6.13
N TYR A 33 5.34 8.57 5.61
CA TYR A 33 3.97 8.64 5.14
C TYR A 33 2.95 7.97 6.07
N LYS A 34 3.41 7.33 7.16
CA LYS A 34 2.58 6.58 8.10
C LYS A 34 1.35 7.37 8.56
N THR A 35 1.60 8.49 9.24
CA THR A 35 0.54 9.35 9.79
C THR A 35 -0.42 9.87 8.73
N TRP A 36 0.10 10.12 7.52
CA TRP A 36 -0.72 10.61 6.43
C TRP A 36 -1.66 9.52 5.90
N ILE A 37 -1.17 8.29 5.75
CA ILE A 37 -1.94 7.12 5.29
C ILE A 37 -2.96 6.70 6.35
N GLU A 38 -2.54 6.57 7.61
CA GLU A 38 -3.43 6.22 8.73
C GLU A 38 -4.52 7.28 8.93
N GLY A 39 -4.25 8.54 8.60
CA GLY A 39 -5.23 9.63 8.62
C GLY A 39 -6.41 9.44 7.67
N TYR A 40 -6.29 8.57 6.65
CA TYR A 40 -7.39 8.19 5.76
C TYR A 40 -8.10 6.90 6.19
N GLY A 41 -7.77 6.33 7.35
CA GLY A 41 -8.33 5.06 7.82
C GLY A 41 -7.80 3.84 7.05
N ILE A 42 -6.61 3.95 6.47
CA ILE A 42 -5.95 2.86 5.74
C ILE A 42 -4.85 2.29 6.63
N ASP A 43 -4.76 0.97 6.72
CA ASP A 43 -3.68 0.31 7.46
C ASP A 43 -2.32 0.65 6.83
N PHE A 44 -1.34 0.92 7.68
CA PHE A 44 0.02 1.19 7.24
C PHE A 44 1.00 0.11 7.71
N VAL A 45 1.90 -0.29 6.83
CA VAL A 45 3.09 -1.07 7.20
C VAL A 45 4.34 -0.32 6.75
N GLU A 46 5.30 -0.18 7.65
CA GLU A 46 6.58 0.41 7.29
C GLU A 46 7.36 -0.58 6.43
N ASN A 47 7.69 -0.16 5.21
CA ASN A 47 8.49 -0.95 4.30
C ASN A 47 9.97 -0.84 4.71
N GLY A 48 10.29 -1.50 5.83
CA GLY A 48 11.65 -1.65 6.37
C GLY A 48 12.33 -2.96 5.97
N GLY A 49 11.68 -3.80 5.15
CA GLY A 49 12.15 -5.12 4.75
C GLY A 49 12.00 -5.35 3.25
N ASP A 50 13.02 -5.96 2.68
CA ASP A 50 13.29 -6.32 1.29
C ASP A 50 12.08 -6.53 0.33
N LEU A 51 12.26 -6.14 -0.95
CA LEU A 51 11.28 -6.29 -2.04
C LEU A 51 10.71 -7.71 -2.20
N ALA A 52 11.39 -8.71 -1.63
CA ALA A 52 11.01 -10.11 -1.62
C ALA A 52 9.69 -10.40 -0.91
N GLU A 53 9.32 -9.68 0.16
CA GLU A 53 8.06 -9.93 0.87
C GLU A 53 6.84 -9.40 0.11
N LEU A 54 7.01 -8.29 -0.64
CA LEU A 54 5.98 -7.74 -1.51
C LEU A 54 5.61 -8.70 -2.64
N MET A 55 6.58 -9.40 -3.22
CA MET A 55 6.32 -10.42 -4.25
C MET A 55 5.52 -11.60 -3.69
N LYS A 56 5.72 -11.96 -2.41
CA LYS A 56 5.03 -13.08 -1.77
C LYS A 56 3.52 -12.81 -1.60
N ILE A 57 3.14 -11.58 -1.22
CA ILE A 57 1.73 -11.20 -1.07
C ILE A 57 1.00 -11.18 -2.41
N CYS A 58 1.64 -10.74 -3.50
CA CYS A 58 1.03 -10.75 -4.83
C CYS A 58 0.75 -12.17 -5.34
N ILE A 59 1.64 -13.11 -5.04
CA ILE A 59 1.50 -14.53 -5.42
C ILE A 59 0.42 -15.23 -4.58
N ASP A 60 0.39 -14.99 -3.27
CA ASP A 60 -0.57 -15.63 -2.36
C ASP A 60 -2.03 -15.16 -2.61
N ASN A 61 -2.24 -14.00 -3.25
CA ASN A 61 -3.56 -13.48 -3.62
C ASN A 61 -3.96 -13.76 -5.08
N GLY A 62 -3.21 -14.60 -5.81
CA GLY A 62 -3.57 -15.05 -7.16
C GLY A 62 -3.34 -14.02 -8.26
N TRP A 63 -2.54 -12.98 -8.03
CA TRP A 63 -2.17 -12.02 -9.07
C TRP A 63 -0.97 -12.55 -9.85
N HIS A 64 -1.26 -13.26 -10.94
CA HIS A 64 -0.27 -13.66 -11.93
C HIS A 64 0.20 -12.42 -12.70
N ILE A 65 1.40 -11.94 -12.37
CA ILE A 65 2.16 -11.08 -13.28
C ILE A 65 2.88 -12.00 -14.27
N PHE A 66 2.45 -11.95 -15.54
CA PHE A 66 3.13 -12.62 -16.65
C PHE A 66 4.44 -11.92 -16.99
#